data_AF-A0A5D4KFH0-F1
#
_entry.id   AF-A0A5D4KFH0-F1
#
_cell.length_a   1.000
_cell.length_b   1.000
_cell.length_c   1.000
_cell.angle_alpha   90.00
_cell.angle_beta   90.00
_cell.angle_gamma   90.00
#
_symmetry.space_group_name_H-M   'P 1'
#
loop_
_entity.id
_entity.type
_entity.pdbx_description
1 polymer ?
#
loop_
_entity_poly.entity_id
_entity_poly.type
_entity_poly.pdbx_seq_one_letter_code
_entity_poly.pdbx_strand_id
1 'polypeptide(L)'
;MKINNINNSGINPYKRQMNKVDQAAKTNLQKADKIEISSAAKEMQGTSKLVKERQAKVEELKISVENGNYKPDPQKIAKGLINFYRN
;
A
#
# COMPACT_ATOMS: atom_id res chain seq x y z
N MET A 1 36.58 61.70 -16.69
CA MET A 1 35.33 60.89 -16.72
C MET A 1 35.65 59.48 -16.24
N LYS A 2 34.90 58.96 -15.25
CA LYS A 2 35.08 57.60 -14.72
C LYS A 2 34.17 56.64 -15.50
N ILE A 3 34.76 55.65 -16.16
CA ILE A 3 34.03 54.62 -16.91
C ILE A 3 33.89 53.41 -16.00
N ASN A 4 32.67 53.13 -15.53
CA ASN A 4 32.37 51.91 -14.79
C ASN A 4 32.13 50.77 -15.78
N ASN A 5 33.00 49.76 -15.77
CA ASN A 5 32.80 48.55 -16.55
C ASN A 5 31.71 47.71 -15.87
N ILE A 6 30.47 47.82 -16.34
CA ILE A 6 29.36 46.99 -15.88
C ILE A 6 29.64 45.57 -16.36
N ASN A 7 29.95 44.71 -15.40
CA ASN A 7 30.26 43.30 -15.60
C ASN A 7 29.28 42.64 -16.59
N ASN A 8 29.83 42.16 -17.71
CA ASN A 8 29.14 41.23 -18.60
C ASN A 8 28.69 40.04 -17.75
N SER A 9 27.39 39.94 -17.53
CA SER A 9 26.79 38.87 -16.74
C SER A 9 27.17 37.55 -17.41
N GLY A 10 27.91 36.69 -16.71
CA GLY A 10 28.45 35.40 -17.19
C GLY A 10 27.38 34.35 -17.50
N ILE A 11 26.41 34.71 -18.35
CA ILE A 11 25.31 33.89 -18.79
C ILE A 11 25.85 33.04 -19.93
N ASN A 12 26.44 31.91 -19.57
CA ASN A 12 26.93 30.94 -20.55
C ASN A 12 25.71 30.14 -21.08
N PRO A 13 25.26 30.34 -22.33
CA PRO A 13 24.00 29.82 -22.84
C PRO A 13 23.94 28.28 -22.86
N TYR A 14 25.09 27.63 -22.99
CA TYR A 14 25.21 26.16 -22.98
C TYR A 14 24.89 25.54 -21.61
N LYS A 15 25.19 26.24 -20.50
CA LYS A 15 24.82 25.76 -19.16
C LYS A 15 23.30 25.71 -18.95
N ARG A 16 22.54 26.59 -19.62
CA ARG A 16 21.08 26.59 -19.53
C ARG A 16 20.44 25.41 -20.25
N GLN A 17 21.06 24.90 -21.33
CA GLN A 17 20.57 23.71 -22.02
C GLN A 17 20.78 22.44 -21.19
N MET A 18 21.95 22.27 -20.57
CA MET A 18 22.20 21.13 -19.67
C MET A 18 21.21 21.09 -18.51
N ASN A 19 20.96 22.24 -17.86
CA ASN A 19 19.99 22.33 -16.77
C ASN A 19 18.55 21.95 -17.18
N LYS A 20 18.15 22.22 -18.44
CA LYS A 20 16.83 21.84 -18.96
C LYS A 20 16.71 20.33 -19.21
N VAL A 21 17.78 19.70 -19.70
CA VAL A 21 17.83 18.25 -19.92
C VAL A 21 17.79 17.51 -18.58
N ASP A 22 18.53 17.99 -17.57
CA ASP A 22 18.50 17.41 -16.22
C ASP A 22 17.13 17.57 -15.53
N GLN A 23 16.43 18.68 -15.75
CA GLN A 23 15.06 18.86 -15.25
C GLN A 23 14.05 17.95 -15.96
N ALA A 24 14.20 17.72 -17.27
CA ALA A 24 13.37 16.78 -18.02
C ALA A 24 13.61 15.32 -17.60
N ALA A 25 14.85 14.94 -17.27
CA ALA A 25 15.16 13.61 -16.73
C ALA A 25 14.57 13.38 -15.33
N LYS A 26 14.60 14.40 -14.45
CA LYS A 26 14.03 14.32 -13.10
C LYS A 26 12.50 14.26 -13.07
N THR A 27 11.82 14.85 -14.05
CA THR A 27 10.35 14.84 -14.14
C THR A 27 9.81 13.49 -14.64
N ASN A 28 10.56 12.74 -15.45
CA ASN A 28 10.18 11.39 -15.88
C ASN A 28 10.35 10.33 -14.78
N LEU A 29 11.28 10.53 -13.82
CA LEU A 29 11.46 9.63 -12.67
C LEU A 29 10.35 9.74 -11.61
N GLN A 30 9.59 10.85 -11.61
CA GLN A 30 8.53 11.12 -10.64
C GLN A 30 7.16 10.56 -11.06
N LYS A 31 7.00 10.12 -12.32
CA LYS A 31 5.75 9.60 -12.88
C LYS A 31 5.85 8.12 -13.28
N ALA A 32 6.51 7.30 -12.46
CA ALA A 32 6.26 5.87 -12.53
C ALA A 32 4.93 5.61 -11.83
N ASP A 33 3.99 4.95 -12.51
CA ASP A 33 2.74 4.49 -11.89
C ASP A 33 3.08 3.50 -10.77
N LYS A 34 3.04 3.96 -9.52
CA LYS A 34 3.25 3.13 -8.34
C LYS A 34 1.90 2.69 -7.78
N ILE A 35 1.71 1.38 -7.68
CA ILE A 35 0.60 0.80 -6.93
C ILE A 35 1.05 0.70 -5.46
N GLU A 36 0.75 1.73 -4.66
CA GLU A 36 1.01 1.70 -3.21
C GLU A 36 -0.24 1.26 -2.46
N ILE A 37 -0.13 0.22 -1.63
CA ILE A 37 -1.20 -0.16 -0.69
C ILE A 37 -1.38 1.01 0.28
N SER A 38 -2.60 1.55 0.35
CA SER A 38 -2.91 2.70 1.21
C SER A 38 -2.56 2.42 2.67
N SER A 39 -2.14 3.44 3.41
CA SER A 39 -1.87 3.34 4.85
C SER A 39 -3.09 2.79 5.61
N ALA A 40 -4.28 3.25 5.25
CA ALA A 40 -5.55 2.75 5.78
C ALA A 40 -5.74 1.23 5.54
N ALA A 41 -5.43 0.73 4.34
CA ALA A 41 -5.54 -0.71 4.05
C ALA A 41 -4.54 -1.55 4.87
N LYS A 42 -3.32 -1.04 5.10
CA LYS A 42 -2.33 -1.70 5.97
C LYS A 42 -2.79 -1.75 7.42
N GLU A 43 -3.41 -0.69 7.92
CA GLU A 43 -3.98 -0.64 9.27
C GLU A 43 -5.17 -1.60 9.42
N MET A 44 -6.05 -1.67 8.42
CA MET A 44 -7.18 -2.62 8.40
C MET A 44 -6.71 -4.09 8.36
N GLN A 45 -5.59 -4.38 7.70
CA GLN A 45 -5.00 -5.73 7.70
C GLN A 45 -4.44 -6.13 9.07
N GLY A 46 -4.09 -5.14 9.91
CA GLY A 46 -3.42 -5.31 11.20
C GLY A 46 -4.30 -5.64 12.41
N THR A 47 -5.50 -6.23 12.25
CA THR A 47 -6.39 -6.55 13.38
C THR A 47 -5.87 -7.73 14.24
N SER A 48 -4.82 -7.49 15.02
CA SER A 48 -4.08 -8.47 15.85
C SER A 48 -4.95 -9.19 16.89
N LYS A 49 -5.97 -8.54 17.46
CA LYS A 49 -6.87 -9.14 18.46
C LYS A 49 -7.74 -10.26 17.86
N LEU A 50 -8.32 -10.01 16.68
CA LEU A 50 -9.15 -10.97 15.95
C LEU A 50 -8.35 -12.21 15.58
N VAL A 51 -7.05 -12.04 15.24
CA VAL A 51 -6.16 -13.17 14.91
C VAL A 51 -6.01 -14.13 16.09
N LYS A 52 -5.83 -13.63 17.32
CA LYS A 52 -5.70 -14.49 18.51
C LYS A 52 -6.98 -15.26 18.83
N GLU A 53 -8.12 -14.58 18.78
CA GLU A 53 -9.43 -15.22 19.01
C GLU A 53 -9.74 -16.27 17.95
N ARG A 54 -9.39 -15.99 16.68
CA ARG A 54 -9.52 -16.96 15.59
C ARG A 54 -8.62 -18.17 15.81
N GLN A 55 -7.39 -17.97 16.27
CA GLN A 55 -6.45 -19.06 16.54
C GLN A 55 -7.00 -20.01 17.60
N ALA A 56 -7.46 -19.49 18.74
CA ALA A 56 -8.07 -20.30 19.80
C ALA A 56 -9.28 -21.10 19.32
N LYS A 57 -10.16 -20.46 18.53
CA LYS A 57 -11.33 -21.14 17.94
C LYS A 57 -10.94 -22.28 16.99
N VAL A 58 -9.88 -22.09 16.20
CA VAL A 58 -9.39 -23.13 15.28
C VAL A 58 -8.83 -24.33 16.04
N GLU A 59 -8.11 -24.10 17.14
CA GLU A 59 -7.57 -25.17 17.98
C GLU A 59 -8.67 -26.01 18.64
N GLU A 60 -9.71 -25.37 19.19
CA GLU A 60 -10.88 -26.05 19.75
C GLU A 60 -11.60 -26.92 18.70
N LEU A 61 -11.76 -26.38 17.48
CA LEU A 61 -12.38 -27.12 16.37
C LEU A 61 -11.53 -28.31 15.94
N LYS A 62 -10.20 -28.17 15.88
CA LYS A 62 -9.30 -29.29 15.54
C LYS A 62 -9.47 -30.45 16.51
N ILE A 63 -9.42 -30.16 17.82
CA ILE A 63 -9.61 -31.17 18.87
C ILE A 63 -10.97 -31.86 18.71
N SER A 64 -12.03 -31.09 18.46
CA SER A 64 -13.38 -31.62 18.28
C SER A 64 -13.51 -32.55 17.06
N VAL A 65 -12.79 -32.23 15.97
CA VAL A 65 -12.77 -33.04 14.74
C VAL A 65 -11.95 -34.31 14.95
N GLU A 66 -10.77 -34.22 15.56
CA GLU A 66 -9.90 -35.37 15.85
C GLU A 66 -10.59 -36.39 16.77
N ASN A 67 -11.32 -35.91 17.78
CA ASN A 67 -12.10 -36.77 18.67
C ASN A 67 -13.40 -37.31 18.05
N GLY A 68 -13.75 -36.89 16.83
CA GLY A 68 -14.98 -37.31 16.15
C GLY A 68 -16.27 -36.70 16.73
N ASN A 69 -16.17 -35.74 17.64
CA ASN A 69 -17.30 -35.06 18.25
C ASN A 69 -17.84 -33.88 17.43
N TYR A 70 -17.13 -33.49 16.36
CA TYR A 70 -17.57 -32.42 15.49
C TYR A 70 -18.80 -32.83 14.67
N LYS A 71 -19.92 -32.15 14.90
CA LYS A 71 -21.17 -32.35 14.15
C LYS A 71 -21.43 -31.15 13.24
N PRO A 72 -21.38 -31.33 11.90
CA PRO A 72 -21.80 -30.29 10.98
C PRO A 72 -23.25 -29.90 11.24
N ASP A 73 -23.52 -28.60 11.33
CA ASP A 73 -24.86 -28.05 11.51
C ASP A 73 -25.32 -27.41 10.19
N PRO A 74 -26.27 -28.04 9.47
CA PRO A 74 -26.75 -27.54 8.18
C PRO A 74 -27.32 -26.12 8.25
N GLN A 75 -27.97 -25.74 9.36
CA GLN A 75 -28.56 -24.40 9.52
C GLN A 75 -27.46 -23.34 9.64
N LYS A 76 -26.40 -23.64 10.41
CA LYS A 76 -25.25 -22.73 10.53
C LYS A 76 -24.49 -22.60 9.22
N ILE A 77 -24.36 -23.67 8.45
CA ILE A 77 -23.73 -23.65 7.13
C ILE A 77 -24.53 -22.76 6.18
N ALA A 78 -25.84 -22.98 6.07
CA ALA A 78 -26.71 -22.17 5.21
C ALA A 78 -26.67 -20.68 5.61
N LYS A 79 -26.73 -20.39 6.91
CA LYS A 79 -26.59 -19.03 7.43
C LYS A 79 -25.24 -18.40 7.07
N GLY A 80 -24.15 -19.15 7.18
CA GLY A 80 -22.80 -18.70 6.81
C GLY A 80 -22.70 -18.35 5.33
N LEU A 81 -23.24 -19.19 4.46
CA LEU A 81 -23.27 -18.95 3.02
C LEU A 81 -24.08 -17.69 2.68
N ILE A 82 -25.30 -17.57 3.23
CA ILE A 82 -26.15 -16.39 3.00
C ILE A 82 -25.44 -15.12 3.47
N ASN A 83 -24.88 -15.13 4.68
CA ASN A 83 -24.21 -13.96 5.26
C ASN A 83 -22.97 -13.52 4.47
N PHE A 84 -22.28 -14.45 3.80
CA PHE A 84 -21.09 -14.14 3.01
C PHE A 84 -21.42 -13.59 1.62
N TYR A 85 -22.48 -14.09 0.98
CA TYR A 85 -22.81 -13.72 -0.40
C TYR A 85 -23.87 -12.63 -0.54
N ARG A 86 -24.67 -12.38 0.50
CA ARG A 86 -25.74 -11.37 0.45
C ARG A 86 -25.43 -10.06 1.19
N ASN A 87 -24.39 -10.03 2.03
CA ASN A 87 -23.87 -8.80 2.64
C ASN A 87 -22.67 -8.29 1.85
#